data_AF-A0A7C3K314-F1
#
_entry.id   AF-A0A7C3K314-F1
#
_cell.length_a   1.000
_cell.length_b   1.000
_cell.length_c   1.000
_cell.angle_alpha   90.00
_cell.angle_beta   90.00
_cell.angle_gamma   90.00
#
_symmetry.space_group_name_H-M   'P 1'
#
loop_
_entity.id
_entity.type
_entity.pdbx_description
1 polymer ?
#
loop_
_entity_poly.entity_id
_entity_poly.type
_entity_poly.pdbx_seq_one_letter_code
_entity_poly.pdbx_strand_id
1 'polypeptide(L)'
;MDSLDQIIAHLPTNSGVYLFKDKKGTILYVGKAGNIKHRVSSYFQKKEGKDAKTLALLGKVADIDTIVTDTEKEAFILENNLIKEHRPRYNVKLRDDKSYPYLRLTIEEE
;
A
#
# COMPACT_ATOMS: atom_id res chain seq x y z
N MET A 1 1.90 -23.03 4.53
CA MET A 1 1.49 -21.74 3.96
C MET A 1 1.17 -20.88 5.16
N ASP A 2 1.97 -19.85 5.41
CA ASP A 2 1.84 -19.04 6.63
C ASP A 2 0.48 -18.34 6.64
N SER A 3 -0.10 -18.17 7.82
CA SER A 3 -1.35 -17.43 7.94
C SER A 3 -1.09 -15.95 7.64
N LEU A 4 -2.10 -15.25 7.10
CA LEU A 4 -1.97 -13.82 6.81
C LEU A 4 -1.57 -13.01 8.06
N ASP A 5 -2.04 -13.43 9.23
CA ASP A 5 -1.66 -12.83 10.52
C ASP A 5 -0.18 -13.02 10.86
N GLN A 6 0.40 -14.20 10.53
CA GLN A 6 1.84 -14.44 10.67
C GLN A 6 2.65 -13.55 9.73
N ILE A 7 2.22 -13.38 8.48
CA ILE A 7 2.87 -12.48 7.52
C ILE A 7 2.88 -11.06 8.08
N ILE A 8 1.71 -10.56 8.52
CA ILE A 8 1.56 -9.21 9.09
C ILE A 8 2.45 -9.01 10.33
N ALA A 9 2.59 -10.03 11.18
CA ALA A 9 3.42 -9.97 12.38
C ALA A 9 4.92 -9.76 12.06
N HIS A 10 5.39 -10.28 10.92
CA HIS A 10 6.80 -10.22 10.50
C HIS A 10 7.11 -9.08 9.52
N LEU A 11 6.13 -8.23 9.19
CA LEU A 11 6.37 -7.09 8.31
C LEU A 11 7.38 -6.09 8.91
N PRO A 12 8.21 -5.45 8.07
CA PRO A 12 9.14 -4.44 8.52
C PRO A 12 8.40 -3.20 9.05
N THR A 13 9.01 -2.53 10.03
CA THR A 13 8.52 -1.24 10.57
C THR A 13 9.10 -0.04 9.83
N ASN A 14 9.99 -0.27 8.87
CA ASN A 14 10.62 0.76 8.03
C ASN A 14 9.65 1.36 7.01
N SER A 15 10.10 2.43 6.36
CA SER A 15 9.43 3.01 5.20
C SER A 15 9.58 2.09 3.99
N GLY A 16 8.61 2.17 3.07
CA GLY A 16 8.68 1.47 1.80
C GLY A 16 7.30 1.25 1.20
N VAL A 17 7.24 0.28 0.30
CA VAL A 17 6.05 -0.07 -0.48
C VAL A 17 5.58 -1.47 -0.09
N TYR A 18 4.27 -1.66 0.01
CA TYR A 18 3.63 -2.95 0.21
C TYR A 18 2.76 -3.30 -0.99
N LEU A 19 2.69 -4.59 -1.30
CA LEU A 19 1.91 -5.14 -2.41
C LEU A 19 0.98 -6.22 -1.87
N PHE A 20 -0.32 -6.04 -2.08
CA PHE A 20 -1.30 -7.07 -1.78
C PHE A 20 -1.52 -7.96 -2.98
N LYS A 21 -1.42 -9.27 -2.79
CA LYS A 21 -1.56 -10.27 -3.84
C LYS A 21 -2.70 -11.23 -3.58
N ASP A 22 -3.28 -11.78 -4.64
CA ASP A 22 -4.22 -12.89 -4.55
C ASP A 22 -3.52 -14.25 -4.44
N LYS A 23 -4.30 -15.32 -4.31
CA LYS A 23 -3.79 -16.71 -4.24
C LYS A 23 -3.00 -17.15 -5.47
N LYS A 24 -3.10 -16.43 -6.59
CA LYS A 24 -2.38 -16.71 -7.84
C LYS A 24 -1.12 -15.83 -7.97
N GLY A 25 -0.80 -15.01 -6.96
CA GLY A 25 0.31 -14.07 -7.00
C GLY A 25 0.02 -12.78 -7.78
N THR A 26 -1.23 -12.55 -8.20
CA THR A 26 -1.59 -11.34 -8.94
C THR A 26 -1.61 -10.14 -8.01
N ILE A 27 -0.89 -9.08 -8.35
CA ILE A 27 -0.88 -7.83 -7.58
C ILE A 27 -2.24 -7.15 -7.69
N LEU A 28 -2.95 -7.08 -6.57
CA LEU A 28 -4.27 -6.47 -6.45
C LEU A 28 -4.17 -4.98 -6.14
N TYR A 29 -3.22 -4.62 -5.27
CA TYR A 29 -3.02 -3.26 -4.78
C TYR A 29 -1.55 -3.03 -4.40
N VAL A 30 -1.08 -1.80 -4.64
CA VAL A 30 0.24 -1.29 -4.25
C VAL A 30 0.04 -0.02 -3.43
N GLY A 31 0.75 0.13 -2.32
CA GLY A 31 0.73 1.37 -1.55
C GLY A 31 2.02 1.61 -0.79
N LYS A 32 2.31 2.88 -0.48
CA LYS A 32 3.48 3.27 0.34
C LYS A 32 3.14 3.48 1.82
N ALA A 33 4.16 3.41 2.68
CA ALA A 33 4.08 3.76 4.09
C ALA A 33 5.43 4.26 4.64
N GLY A 34 5.39 5.15 5.63
CA GLY A 34 6.56 5.45 6.49
C GLY A 34 6.84 4.33 7.51
N ASN A 35 5.82 3.54 7.84
CA ASN A 35 5.93 2.32 8.63
C ASN A 35 4.98 1.25 8.03
N ILE A 36 5.57 0.26 7.35
CA ILE A 36 4.80 -0.73 6.59
C ILE A 36 3.93 -1.58 7.52
N LYS A 37 4.50 -2.15 8.59
CA LYS A 37 3.75 -2.99 9.53
C LYS A 37 2.53 -2.28 10.11
N HIS A 38 2.69 -1.05 10.59
CA HIS A 38 1.58 -0.27 11.14
C HIS A 38 0.51 0.01 10.09
N ARG A 39 0.92 0.42 8.88
CA ARG A 39 -0.01 0.71 7.78
C ARG A 39 -0.79 -0.53 7.37
N VAL A 40 -0.12 -1.66 7.16
CA VAL A 40 -0.76 -2.92 6.77
C VAL A 40 -1.67 -3.43 7.89
N SER A 41 -1.23 -3.41 9.15
CA SER A 41 -2.05 -3.84 10.29
C SER A 41 -3.36 -3.05 10.41
N SER A 42 -3.33 -1.74 10.11
CA SER A 42 -4.55 -0.90 10.07
C SER A 42 -5.58 -1.36 9.03
N TYR A 43 -5.12 -2.08 7.98
CA TYR A 43 -6.04 -2.67 7.02
C TYR A 43 -6.85 -3.83 7.63
N PHE A 44 -6.30 -4.58 8.58
CA PHE A 44 -6.90 -5.81 9.09
C PHE A 44 -7.54 -5.67 10.48
N GLN A 45 -7.16 -4.67 11.29
CA GLN A 45 -7.65 -4.52 12.67
C GLN A 45 -9.05 -3.89 12.82
N LYS A 46 -9.45 -2.94 11.96
CA LYS A 46 -10.72 -2.17 12.14
C LYS A 46 -11.67 -2.37 10.97
N LYS A 47 -12.61 -3.32 11.04
CA LYS A 47 -13.60 -3.50 9.95
C LYS A 47 -14.63 -2.36 9.87
N GLU A 48 -14.93 -1.73 11.01
CA GLU A 48 -15.87 -0.62 11.11
C GLU A 48 -15.35 0.63 10.39
N GLY A 49 -16.20 1.23 9.55
CA GLY A 49 -15.86 2.46 8.80
C GLY A 49 -15.06 2.25 7.51
N LYS A 50 -14.81 1.01 7.07
CA LYS A 50 -14.18 0.75 5.76
C LYS A 50 -15.20 0.76 4.63
N ASP A 51 -14.81 1.31 3.48
CA ASP A 51 -15.61 1.22 2.27
C ASP A 51 -15.73 -0.23 1.77
N ALA A 52 -16.82 -0.52 1.07
CA ALA A 52 -17.08 -1.85 0.52
C ALA A 52 -15.97 -2.31 -0.45
N LYS A 53 -15.29 -1.37 -1.13
CA LYS A 53 -14.19 -1.67 -2.05
C LYS A 53 -12.95 -2.15 -1.30
N THR A 54 -12.57 -1.54 -0.17
CA THR A 54 -11.47 -2.01 0.67
C THR A 54 -11.78 -3.38 1.26
N LEU A 55 -12.99 -3.60 1.76
CA LEU A 55 -13.39 -4.92 2.27
C LEU A 55 -13.30 -5.99 1.17
N ALA A 56 -13.74 -5.68 -0.06
CA ALA A 56 -13.63 -6.57 -1.20
C ALA A 56 -12.19 -6.80 -1.69
N LEU A 57 -11.27 -5.85 -1.48
CA LEU A 57 -9.84 -6.05 -1.68
C LEU A 57 -9.30 -7.03 -0.63
N LEU A 58 -9.52 -6.74 0.65
CA LEU A 58 -8.97 -7.51 1.77
C LEU A 58 -9.45 -8.97 1.78
N GLY A 59 -10.71 -9.22 1.38
CA GLY A 59 -11.22 -10.58 1.23
C GLY A 59 -10.54 -11.41 0.12
N LYS A 60 -9.74 -10.79 -0.75
CA LYS A 60 -8.99 -11.47 -1.82
C LYS A 60 -7.50 -11.55 -1.56
N VAL A 61 -6.99 -10.81 -0.57
CA VAL A 61 -5.57 -10.83 -0.22
C VAL A 61 -5.24 -12.20 0.35
N ALA A 62 -4.25 -12.85 -0.24
CA ALA A 62 -3.70 -14.10 0.24
C ALA A 62 -2.23 -13.98 0.64
N ASP A 63 -1.55 -12.94 0.13
CA ASP A 63 -0.12 -12.73 0.35
C ASP A 63 0.22 -11.23 0.32
N ILE A 64 1.31 -10.87 1.00
CA ILE A 64 1.76 -9.48 1.18
C ILE A 64 3.27 -9.42 0.98
N ASP A 65 3.70 -8.74 -0.08
CA ASP A 65 5.10 -8.43 -0.33
C ASP A 65 5.44 -7.02 0.16
N THR A 66 6.71 -6.80 0.48
CA THR A 66 7.21 -5.48 0.84
C THR A 66 8.57 -5.20 0.22
N ILE A 67 8.80 -3.93 -0.10
CA ILE A 67 10.10 -3.42 -0.53
C ILE A 67 10.41 -2.24 0.40
N VAL A 68 11.42 -2.41 1.25
CA VAL A 68 11.88 -1.38 2.18
C VAL A 68 12.67 -0.32 1.41
N THR A 69 12.49 0.94 1.78
CA THR A 69 13.25 2.08 1.25
C THR A 69 13.85 2.89 2.39
N ASP A 70 14.93 3.62 2.11
CA ASP A 70 15.62 4.41 3.12
C ASP A 70 14.89 5.71 3.41
N THR A 71 14.14 6.23 2.43
CA THR A 71 13.37 7.46 2.56
C THR A 71 11.93 7.33 2.08
N GLU A 72 11.04 8.20 2.59
CA GLU A 72 9.65 8.28 2.11
C GLU A 72 9.56 8.74 0.64
N LYS A 73 10.54 9.53 0.17
CA LYS A 73 10.61 9.99 -1.22
C LYS A 73 10.85 8.81 -2.17
N GLU A 74 11.76 7.91 -1.82
CA GLU A 74 11.99 6.67 -2.58
C GLU A 74 10.75 5.79 -2.58
N ALA A 75 10.08 5.62 -1.42
CA ALA A 75 8.82 4.87 -1.36
C ALA A 75 7.76 5.45 -2.31
N PHE A 76 7.68 6.78 -2.43
CA PHE A 76 6.77 7.45 -3.35
C PHE A 76 7.09 7.16 -4.81
N ILE A 77 8.37 7.29 -5.20
CA ILE A 77 8.82 7.04 -6.57
C ILE A 77 8.58 5.56 -6.93
N LEU A 78 8.96 4.65 -6.04
CA LEU A 78 8.82 3.22 -6.23
C LEU A 78 7.36 2.80 -6.34
N GLU A 79 6.48 3.31 -5.47
CA GLU A 79 5.04 3.06 -5.55
C GLU A 79 4.49 3.49 -6.92
N ASN A 80 4.85 4.68 -7.37
CA ASN A 80 4.38 5.21 -8.64
C ASN A 80 4.81 4.32 -9.82
N ASN A 81 6.08 3.86 -9.81
CA ASN A 81 6.61 2.97 -10.82
C ASN A 81 5.88 1.63 -10.82
N LEU A 82 5.68 1.01 -9.66
CA LEU A 82 4.98 -0.28 -9.53
C LEU A 82 3.50 -0.18 -9.92
N ILE A 83 2.83 0.94 -9.62
CA ILE A 83 1.45 1.18 -10.07
C ILE A 83 1.40 1.30 -11.59
N LYS A 84 2.35 2.00 -12.21
CA LYS A 84 2.42 2.16 -13.68
C LYS A 84 2.72 0.84 -14.39
N GLU A 85 3.63 0.05 -13.82
CA GLU A 85 4.07 -1.23 -14.35
C GLU A 85 2.98 -2.29 -14.25
N HIS A 86 2.42 -2.50 -13.05
CA HIS A 86 1.48 -3.60 -12.81
C HIS A 86 0.01 -3.22 -13.00
N ARG A 87 -0.30 -1.91 -13.06
CA ARG A 87 -1.66 -1.36 -13.14
C ARG A 87 -2.69 -2.12 -12.29
N PRO A 88 -2.46 -2.23 -10.96
CA PRO A 88 -3.27 -3.10 -10.12
C PRO A 88 -4.74 -2.69 -10.13
N ARG A 89 -5.63 -3.70 -10.18
CA ARG A 89 -7.08 -3.49 -10.31
C ARG A 89 -7.65 -2.56 -9.25
N TYR A 90 -7.15 -2.63 -8.02
CA TYR A 90 -7.68 -1.84 -6.92
C TYR A 90 -7.04 -0.46 -6.77
N ASN A 91 -5.84 -0.20 -7.32
CA ASN A 91 -5.27 1.16 -7.34
C ASN A 91 -6.08 2.13 -8.21
N VAL A 92 -6.72 1.65 -9.28
CA VAL A 92 -7.60 2.46 -10.13
C VAL A 92 -8.98 2.65 -9.49
N LYS A 93 -9.50 1.63 -8.80
CA LYS A 93 -10.86 1.63 -8.23
C LYS A 93 -10.96 2.28 -6.84
N LEU A 94 -9.84 2.31 -6.10
CA LEU A 94 -9.69 2.96 -4.80
C LEU A 94 -9.09 4.37 -4.93
N ARG A 95 -9.19 5.00 -6.12
CA ARG A 95 -8.66 6.36 -6.37
C ARG A 95 -9.47 7.48 -5.69
N ASP A 96 -10.35 7.13 -4.76
CA ASP A 96 -11.08 8.08 -3.91
C ASP A 96 -10.37 8.19 -2.54
N ASP A 97 -10.02 9.42 -2.17
CA ASP A 97 -9.72 9.89 -0.80
C ASP A 97 -8.40 9.57 -0.10
N LYS A 98 -7.29 9.34 -0.82
CA LYS A 98 -5.94 9.61 -0.26
C LYS A 98 -5.08 10.48 -1.17
N SER A 99 -5.70 11.48 -1.79
CA SER A 99 -4.99 12.68 -2.24
C SER A 99 -4.36 13.31 -1.00
N TYR A 100 -3.13 12.94 -0.68
CA TYR A 100 -2.30 13.73 0.23
C TYR A 100 -2.20 15.11 -0.44
N PRO A 101 -2.78 16.19 0.12
CA PRO A 101 -2.61 17.51 -0.46
C PRO A 101 -1.14 17.88 -0.31
N TYR A 102 -0.36 17.75 -1.38
CA TYR A 102 0.99 18.30 -1.44
C TYR A 102 0.86 19.75 -1.92
N LEU A 103 1.15 20.69 -1.01
CA LEU A 103 1.44 22.07 -1.38
C LEU A 103 2.78 22.07 -2.12
N ARG A 104 2.74 22.31 -3.44
CA ARG A 104 3.93 22.63 -4.23
C ARG A 104 4.33 24.06 -3.89
N LEU A 105 5.36 24.23 -3.06
CA LEU A 105 6.03 25.52 -2.94
C LEU A 105 6.89 25.71 -4.19
N THR A 106 6.43 26.55 -5.11
CA THR A 106 7.33 27.17 -6.09
C THR A 106 8.19 28.17 -5.34
N ILE A 107 9.48 27.88 -5.24
CA ILE A 107 10.48 28.90 -4.91
C ILE A 107 10.64 29.69 -6.21
N GLU A 108 10.01 30.85 -6.29
CA GLU A 108 10.39 31.86 -7.28
C GLU A 108 11.74 32.40 -6.80
N GLU A 109 12.82 32.03 -7.49
CA GLU A 109 14.07 32.78 -7.44
C GLU A 109 13.98 33.87 -8.52
N GLU A 110 13.82 35.11 -8.03
CA GLU A 110 13.89 36.44 -8.68
C GLU A 110 12.98 36.77 -9.89
#